data_AF-A0A7X7HXW1-F1
#
_entry.id   AF-A0A7X7HXW1-F1
#
_cell.length_a   1.000
_cell.length_b   1.000
_cell.length_c   1.000
_cell.angle_alpha   90.00
_cell.angle_beta   90.00
_cell.angle_gamma   90.00
#
_symmetry.space_group_name_H-M   'P 1'
#
loop_
_entity.id
_entity.type
_entity.pdbx_description
1 polymer ?
#
loop_
_entity_poly.entity_id
_entity_poly.type
_entity_poly.pdbx_seq_one_letter_code
_entity_poly.pdbx_strand_id
1 'polypeptide(L)'
;MITSTIRKRIGWALGAAMGLFYFSSGVSAQMDPKAWDNASQSAYSGGSWANGSNGGSGFNAWSIVYTGGDWKGSYAGNPAEKGLSGMTNPSWGMYAHTAAGNKVEATRTFTALAVGDELSFKWAFNWDSGSTPGKGIKIFAGASQVIDINNAGNANITVNGVNTAFGYGVNAMTWTIKRINTTQLTITANDRDGSGTYTTTITAGAPTSIQFYINRQSDNNGNREPFFNDLKIQPTVKYNQTITFAEGAWQSKTYGDANFNLSATASSGLTVSFASSDTSVATVSGNTVTILKAGTTTITASQAGNNNYNAATSVQRTLTVSKKNPTVSGWPTATAITLGQTLSDSSLVGGSSTPAGSFAWTNPSYEPTEAGTASYSVTFTPTDTVNYNTAQNDVSLTVNEVEKQDPVIDTWPTSSAITYGQTLASSTLSGGSANVDGHFEWSDDTIVPVVGSPAQSVTFYPDDDEAYNTAISTVAITVNKADPSVTTWPTASAITYGQTLASSTLSGGSATPAGSFA
;
A
#
# COMPACT_ATOMS: atom_id res chain seq x y z
N MET A 1 -0.08 -88.64 43.52
CA MET A 1 -0.04 -88.04 44.87
C MET A 1 -0.88 -86.77 44.81
N ILE A 2 -2.11 -86.79 45.36
CA ILE A 2 -2.50 -86.03 46.58
C ILE A 2 -2.55 -84.51 46.27
N THR A 3 -3.72 -83.96 45.89
CA THR A 3 -4.63 -83.07 46.68
C THR A 3 -3.96 -81.75 47.11
N SER A 4 -4.54 -80.55 47.22
CA SER A 4 -5.89 -79.98 47.38
C SER A 4 -5.64 -78.46 47.56
N THR A 5 -6.34 -77.55 46.88
CA THR A 5 -7.50 -76.77 47.40
C THR A 5 -7.17 -75.57 48.33
N ILE A 6 -7.98 -74.51 48.18
CA ILE A 6 -8.35 -73.43 49.15
C ILE A 6 -7.45 -72.17 49.10
N ARG A 7 -7.87 -71.07 48.45
CA ARG A 7 -8.88 -70.02 48.83
C ARG A 7 -8.69 -69.40 50.22
N LYS A 8 -8.45 -68.08 50.29
CA LYS A 8 -9.20 -67.03 51.05
C LYS A 8 -8.27 -65.84 51.36
N ARG A 9 -8.60 -64.66 50.83
CA ARG A 9 -9.34 -63.52 51.46
C ARG A 9 -8.41 -62.61 52.29
N ILE A 10 -8.17 -61.40 51.81
CA ILE A 10 -8.85 -60.11 52.15
C ILE A 10 -8.36 -59.51 53.48
N GLY A 11 -7.82 -58.29 53.36
CA GLY A 11 -7.62 -57.26 54.39
C GLY A 11 -6.58 -56.25 53.86
N TRP A 12 -6.97 -55.12 53.23
CA TRP A 12 -7.26 -53.82 53.87
C TRP A 12 -6.12 -53.41 54.83
N ALA A 13 -5.40 -52.29 54.74
CA ALA A 13 -5.75 -50.96 54.24
C ALA A 13 -4.50 -50.04 54.22
N LEU A 14 -4.57 -49.06 53.30
CA LEU A 14 -4.08 -47.68 53.37
C LEU A 14 -2.59 -47.36 53.66
N GLY A 15 -1.95 -46.87 52.59
CA GLY A 15 -0.91 -45.84 52.63
C GLY A 15 -1.02 -45.00 51.37
N ALA A 16 -1.87 -43.96 51.40
CA ALA A 16 -2.07 -43.03 50.28
C ALA A 16 -0.90 -42.04 50.19
N ALA A 17 -0.36 -41.87 48.99
CA ALA A 17 0.25 -40.61 48.56
C ALA A 17 -0.26 -40.32 47.15
N MET A 18 -1.08 -39.27 47.06
CA MET A 18 -1.66 -38.74 45.83
C MET A 18 -0.56 -38.19 44.90
N GLY A 19 -0.57 -38.65 43.65
CA GLY A 19 0.05 -37.99 42.51
C GLY A 19 -0.98 -37.91 41.39
N LEU A 20 -1.37 -36.69 41.04
CA LEU A 20 -2.49 -36.34 40.15
C LEU A 20 -2.09 -36.48 38.67
N PHE A 21 -2.95 -37.20 37.93
CA PHE A 21 -3.20 -37.37 36.48
C PHE A 21 -2.48 -36.49 35.43
N TYR A 22 -1.97 -37.10 34.33
CA TYR A 22 -2.69 -37.34 33.06
C TYR A 22 -1.83 -38.19 32.09
N PHE A 23 -2.37 -39.31 31.58
CA PHE A 23 -1.90 -39.98 30.36
C PHE A 23 -3.05 -39.97 29.34
N SER A 24 -2.79 -39.59 28.09
CA SER A 24 -3.63 -39.99 26.96
C SER A 24 -2.78 -40.36 25.74
N SER A 25 -2.41 -41.64 25.68
CA SER A 25 -2.12 -42.35 24.43
C SER A 25 -3.43 -42.85 23.83
N GLY A 26 -3.58 -42.84 22.49
CA GLY A 26 -4.58 -43.70 21.87
C GLY A 26 -5.05 -43.32 20.47
N VAL A 27 -4.20 -43.54 19.47
CA VAL A 27 -4.69 -44.03 18.18
C VAL A 27 -4.95 -45.53 18.38
N SER A 28 -6.22 -45.93 18.38
CA SER A 28 -6.61 -47.31 18.09
C SER A 28 -7.96 -47.31 17.39
N ALA A 29 -7.92 -47.57 16.08
CA ALA A 29 -9.05 -48.16 15.39
C ALA A 29 -9.31 -49.53 16.04
N GLN A 30 -10.52 -49.76 16.53
CA GLN A 30 -11.00 -51.12 16.80
C GLN A 30 -12.47 -51.20 16.37
N MET A 31 -12.71 -52.06 15.37
CA MET A 31 -14.03 -52.39 14.86
C MET A 31 -14.83 -53.21 15.87
N ASP A 32 -16.14 -52.93 15.84
CA ASP A 32 -17.32 -53.60 16.41
C ASP A 32 -17.18 -55.08 16.85
N PRO A 33 -17.76 -55.43 18.01
CA PRO A 33 -18.69 -56.56 18.02
C PRO A 33 -20.00 -56.25 18.77
N LYS A 34 -21.10 -56.18 18.02
CA LYS A 34 -22.51 -56.29 18.40
C LYS A 34 -22.78 -56.99 19.74
N ALA A 35 -23.29 -56.23 20.73
CA ALA A 35 -24.15 -56.61 21.88
C ALA A 35 -23.83 -55.63 23.04
N TRP A 36 -24.61 -54.62 23.39
CA TRP A 36 -26.06 -54.54 23.49
C TRP A 36 -26.54 -53.14 23.08
N ASP A 37 -27.35 -53.15 22.04
CA ASP A 37 -28.46 -52.22 21.86
C ASP A 37 -29.16 -52.02 23.24
N ASN A 38 -29.48 -50.77 23.59
CA ASN A 38 -29.75 -50.16 24.93
C ASN A 38 -28.88 -50.59 26.12
N ALA A 39 -28.13 -49.60 26.60
CA ALA A 39 -28.39 -49.07 27.94
C ALA A 39 -28.15 -47.55 27.93
N SER A 40 -29.24 -46.79 28.03
CA SER A 40 -29.33 -45.35 28.34
C SER A 40 -28.25 -44.41 27.76
N GLN A 41 -28.63 -43.64 26.75
CA GLN A 41 -28.14 -42.27 26.65
C GLN A 41 -29.35 -41.35 26.56
N SER A 42 -29.88 -41.02 27.73
CA SER A 42 -30.83 -39.94 27.96
C SER A 42 -30.60 -38.81 26.96
N ALA A 43 -31.58 -38.60 26.08
CA ALA A 43 -31.79 -37.43 25.25
C ALA A 43 -30.51 -36.66 24.92
N TYR A 44 -29.81 -37.05 23.85
CA TYR A 44 -29.02 -36.09 23.10
C TYR A 44 -27.97 -35.31 23.95
N SER A 45 -26.94 -35.96 24.48
CA SER A 45 -25.81 -35.22 25.04
C SER A 45 -24.87 -34.76 23.92
N GLY A 46 -25.20 -33.66 23.24
CA GLY A 46 -24.22 -32.94 22.41
C GLY A 46 -24.73 -32.28 21.14
N GLY A 47 -25.46 -31.16 21.28
CA GLY A 47 -25.54 -30.08 20.28
C GLY A 47 -26.50 -30.32 19.12
N SER A 48 -27.75 -29.83 19.25
CA SER A 48 -28.76 -29.88 18.18
C SER A 48 -28.08 -29.61 16.85
N TRP A 49 -28.19 -30.53 15.88
CA TRP A 49 -27.75 -30.26 14.52
C TRP A 49 -28.39 -28.94 14.08
N ALA A 50 -27.57 -27.89 14.06
CA ALA A 50 -27.99 -26.55 13.75
C ALA A 50 -28.38 -26.48 12.26
N ASN A 51 -28.99 -25.37 11.85
CA ASN A 51 -29.27 -25.11 10.44
C ASN A 51 -28.01 -25.35 9.59
N GLY A 52 -28.10 -26.17 8.54
CA GLY A 52 -26.98 -26.47 7.63
C GLY A 52 -26.30 -27.82 7.83
N SER A 53 -26.50 -28.49 8.97
CA SER A 53 -25.61 -29.60 9.35
C SER A 53 -25.72 -30.83 8.43
N ASN A 54 -26.90 -31.15 7.86
CA ASN A 54 -27.13 -32.31 6.96
C ASN A 54 -27.38 -31.91 5.49
N GLY A 55 -26.74 -30.82 5.09
CA GLY A 55 -27.00 -30.13 3.83
C GLY A 55 -27.84 -28.86 4.03
N GLY A 56 -27.37 -27.77 3.42
CA GLY A 56 -28.14 -26.58 3.07
C GLY A 56 -28.54 -25.61 4.20
N SER A 57 -28.34 -24.31 3.94
CA SER A 57 -29.03 -23.23 4.67
C SER A 57 -30.48 -23.07 4.21
N GLY A 58 -31.35 -22.45 5.02
CA GLY A 58 -32.74 -22.15 4.62
C GLY A 58 -33.80 -23.11 5.16
N PHE A 59 -33.40 -24.06 6.01
CA PHE A 59 -34.30 -24.92 6.78
C PHE A 59 -34.30 -24.49 8.25
N ASN A 60 -35.39 -24.71 8.96
CA ASN A 60 -35.47 -24.58 10.42
C ASN A 60 -34.86 -25.79 11.14
N ALA A 61 -34.70 -25.72 12.45
CA ALA A 61 -34.24 -26.85 13.26
C ALA A 61 -35.18 -28.07 13.11
N TRP A 62 -34.64 -29.27 13.31
CA TRP A 62 -35.44 -30.49 13.33
C TRP A 62 -36.46 -30.47 14.48
N SER A 63 -37.72 -30.73 14.17
CA SER A 63 -38.75 -31.08 15.14
C SER A 63 -38.92 -32.59 15.13
N ILE A 64 -38.59 -33.25 16.24
CA ILE A 64 -38.60 -34.72 16.32
C ILE A 64 -39.64 -35.17 17.34
N VAL A 65 -40.52 -36.06 16.91
CA VAL A 65 -41.60 -36.64 17.70
C VAL A 65 -41.40 -38.15 17.75
N TYR A 66 -41.47 -38.70 18.97
CA TYR A 66 -41.35 -40.13 19.23
C TYR A 66 -42.59 -40.64 19.97
N THR A 67 -43.10 -41.83 19.62
CA THR A 67 -44.26 -42.47 20.28
C THR A 67 -43.97 -43.95 20.49
N GLY A 68 -44.46 -44.58 21.57
CA GLY A 68 -44.23 -46.02 21.90
C GLY A 68 -43.23 -46.29 23.04
N GLY A 69 -42.75 -47.53 23.20
CA GLY A 69 -41.86 -48.03 24.28
C GLY A 69 -40.35 -47.69 24.14
N ASP A 70 -39.49 -48.32 24.94
CA ASP A 70 -38.15 -47.81 25.35
C ASP A 70 -37.00 -47.75 24.31
N TRP A 71 -37.29 -47.87 23.01
CA TRP A 71 -36.25 -48.07 21.98
C TRP A 71 -36.58 -47.38 20.66
N LYS A 72 -36.48 -46.05 20.67
CA LYS A 72 -36.79 -45.19 19.54
C LYS A 72 -35.99 -43.89 19.63
N GLY A 73 -35.53 -43.38 18.51
CA GLY A 73 -34.69 -42.20 18.53
C GLY A 73 -34.17 -41.78 17.16
N SER A 74 -33.32 -40.78 17.19
CA SER A 74 -32.48 -40.37 16.08
C SER A 74 -31.05 -40.21 16.56
N TYR A 75 -30.09 -40.31 15.66
CA TYR A 75 -28.67 -40.23 15.95
C TYR A 75 -27.89 -39.72 14.74
N ALA A 76 -26.62 -39.35 14.95
CA ALA A 76 -25.67 -39.15 13.87
C ALA A 76 -24.72 -40.34 13.85
N GLY A 77 -24.44 -40.88 12.67
CA GLY A 77 -23.59 -42.06 12.55
C GLY A 77 -23.00 -42.20 11.16
N ASN A 78 -22.06 -43.13 11.04
CA ASN A 78 -21.41 -43.49 9.79
C ASN A 78 -22.24 -44.57 9.07
N PRO A 79 -22.90 -44.26 7.94
CA PRO A 79 -23.72 -45.24 7.22
C PRO A 79 -22.93 -46.49 6.79
N ALA A 80 -21.62 -46.35 6.54
CA ALA A 80 -20.77 -47.45 6.11
C ALA A 80 -20.68 -48.57 7.16
N GLU A 81 -20.76 -48.23 8.45
CA GLU A 81 -20.77 -49.22 9.56
C GLU A 81 -22.04 -50.07 9.56
N LYS A 82 -23.11 -49.58 8.93
CA LYS A 82 -24.38 -50.30 8.74
C LYS A 82 -24.48 -50.97 7.36
N GLY A 83 -23.36 -51.03 6.64
CA GLY A 83 -23.27 -51.58 5.29
C GLY A 83 -23.83 -50.67 4.21
N LEU A 84 -24.15 -49.40 4.53
CA LEU A 84 -24.73 -48.45 3.58
C LEU A 84 -23.63 -47.64 2.87
N SER A 85 -23.64 -47.63 1.53
CA SER A 85 -22.66 -46.92 0.72
C SER A 85 -23.26 -45.74 -0.05
N GLY A 86 -22.43 -44.82 -0.56
CA GLY A 86 -22.88 -43.66 -1.34
C GLY A 86 -23.41 -42.46 -0.51
N MET A 87 -23.30 -42.52 0.82
CA MET A 87 -23.57 -41.40 1.72
C MET A 87 -22.30 -40.82 2.33
N THR A 88 -22.31 -39.50 2.55
CA THR A 88 -21.27 -38.76 3.27
C THR A 88 -21.37 -39.00 4.78
N ASN A 89 -20.23 -39.13 5.47
CA ASN A 89 -20.15 -39.30 6.93
C ASN A 89 -19.82 -37.94 7.59
N PRO A 90 -20.48 -37.52 8.69
CA PRO A 90 -21.64 -38.13 9.34
C PRO A 90 -22.94 -37.93 8.57
N SER A 91 -23.81 -38.94 8.64
CA SER A 91 -25.19 -38.87 8.17
C SER A 91 -26.17 -38.94 9.34
N TRP A 92 -27.38 -38.44 9.11
CA TRP A 92 -28.43 -38.48 10.11
C TRP A 92 -29.24 -39.77 10.00
N GLY A 93 -29.33 -40.51 11.10
CA GLY A 93 -30.00 -41.81 11.20
C GLY A 93 -31.18 -41.78 12.17
N MET A 94 -32.10 -42.72 11.98
CA MET A 94 -33.27 -42.90 12.84
C MET A 94 -33.44 -44.38 13.21
N TYR A 95 -34.03 -44.66 14.38
CA TYR A 95 -34.36 -46.03 14.80
C TYR A 95 -35.71 -46.09 15.51
N ALA A 96 -36.46 -47.17 15.27
CA ALA A 96 -37.69 -47.48 15.99
C ALA A 96 -37.77 -49.01 16.14
N HIS A 97 -37.71 -49.51 17.37
CA HIS A 97 -37.71 -50.95 17.64
C HIS A 97 -39.08 -51.59 17.39
N THR A 98 -39.08 -52.92 17.36
CA THR A 98 -40.14 -53.84 16.92
C THR A 98 -41.44 -53.83 17.75
N ALA A 99 -41.50 -53.02 18.81
CA ALA A 99 -42.70 -52.95 19.65
C ALA A 99 -43.83 -52.22 18.91
N ALA A 100 -45.02 -52.84 18.91
CA ALA A 100 -46.20 -52.26 18.29
C ALA A 100 -46.48 -50.85 18.84
N GLY A 101 -46.62 -49.88 17.94
CA GLY A 101 -46.87 -48.47 18.29
C GLY A 101 -45.62 -47.59 18.36
N ASN A 102 -44.41 -48.15 18.20
CA ASN A 102 -43.20 -47.36 18.08
C ASN A 102 -43.19 -46.53 16.79
N LYS A 103 -42.93 -45.23 16.94
CA LYS A 103 -42.91 -44.26 15.85
C LYS A 103 -41.86 -43.18 16.09
N VAL A 104 -41.17 -42.78 15.03
CA VAL A 104 -40.30 -41.61 14.98
C VAL A 104 -40.64 -40.76 13.76
N GLU A 105 -40.87 -39.47 13.97
CA GLU A 105 -41.04 -38.49 12.90
C GLU A 105 -40.08 -37.33 13.14
N ALA A 106 -39.33 -36.95 12.11
CA ALA A 106 -38.47 -35.79 12.15
C ALA A 106 -38.82 -34.86 10.99
N THR A 107 -39.20 -33.63 11.33
CA THR A 107 -39.71 -32.65 10.39
C THR A 107 -38.79 -31.44 10.35
N ARG A 108 -38.47 -30.96 9.15
CA ARG A 108 -37.94 -29.60 8.95
C ARG A 108 -38.92 -28.78 8.14
N THR A 109 -39.19 -27.58 8.60
CA THR A 109 -39.90 -26.56 7.83
C THR A 109 -38.89 -25.66 7.11
N PHE A 110 -39.32 -25.08 6.00
CA PHE A 110 -38.56 -24.15 5.18
C PHE A 110 -39.53 -23.17 4.49
N THR A 111 -39.00 -22.07 3.97
CA THR A 111 -39.80 -21.14 3.15
C THR A 111 -40.38 -21.87 1.95
N ALA A 112 -41.65 -21.65 1.63
CA ALA A 112 -42.34 -22.34 0.55
C ALA A 112 -41.50 -22.36 -0.74
N LEU A 113 -41.24 -23.56 -1.28
CA LEU A 113 -40.40 -23.78 -2.46
C LEU A 113 -40.92 -22.92 -3.63
N ALA A 114 -40.10 -22.06 -4.23
CA ALA A 114 -40.54 -21.21 -5.33
C ALA A 114 -40.68 -22.01 -6.64
N VAL A 115 -41.39 -21.47 -7.62
CA VAL A 115 -41.44 -22.10 -8.96
C VAL A 115 -40.04 -22.14 -9.54
N GLY A 116 -39.64 -23.33 -9.98
CA GLY A 116 -38.32 -23.71 -10.44
C GLY A 116 -37.52 -24.46 -9.37
N ASP A 117 -37.58 -24.08 -8.10
CA ASP A 117 -36.66 -24.59 -7.09
C ASP A 117 -36.75 -26.13 -6.91
N GLU A 118 -35.62 -26.71 -6.52
CA GLU A 118 -35.44 -28.15 -6.33
C GLU A 118 -35.06 -28.47 -4.89
N LEU A 119 -35.93 -29.20 -4.19
CA LEU A 119 -35.60 -29.85 -2.92
C LEU A 119 -34.99 -31.22 -3.24
N SER A 120 -33.79 -31.51 -2.75
CA SER A 120 -33.15 -32.81 -2.96
C SER A 120 -32.48 -33.35 -1.71
N PHE A 121 -32.35 -34.67 -1.63
CA PHE A 121 -31.73 -35.39 -0.51
C PHE A 121 -31.32 -36.79 -0.94
N LYS A 122 -30.43 -37.41 -0.14
CA LYS A 122 -30.09 -38.83 -0.24
C LYS A 122 -30.79 -39.64 0.82
N TRP A 123 -31.18 -40.86 0.47
CA TRP A 123 -31.80 -41.84 1.37
C TRP A 123 -31.24 -43.24 1.12
N ALA A 124 -30.92 -43.98 2.18
CA ALA A 124 -30.44 -45.36 2.16
C ALA A 124 -30.90 -46.08 3.42
N PHE A 125 -31.08 -47.40 3.30
CA PHE A 125 -31.48 -48.28 4.40
C PHE A 125 -31.15 -49.74 4.06
N ASN A 126 -30.93 -50.56 5.09
CA ASN A 126 -30.57 -51.97 4.90
C ASN A 126 -31.82 -52.85 4.72
N TRP A 127 -31.64 -54.01 4.06
CA TRP A 127 -32.67 -54.97 3.62
C TRP A 127 -33.79 -55.21 4.64
N ASP A 128 -35.03 -55.30 4.16
CA ASP A 128 -36.23 -55.56 4.96
C ASP A 128 -36.79 -56.94 4.56
N SER A 129 -36.66 -57.94 5.43
CA SER A 129 -37.21 -59.28 5.20
C SER A 129 -38.44 -59.50 6.07
N GLY A 130 -39.63 -59.21 5.55
CA GLY A 130 -40.89 -59.72 6.09
C GLY A 130 -41.80 -58.71 6.80
N SER A 131 -43.02 -58.62 6.26
CA SER A 131 -44.26 -58.01 6.78
C SER A 131 -44.22 -56.55 7.28
N THR A 132 -44.88 -55.73 6.46
CA THR A 132 -45.48 -54.41 6.67
C THR A 132 -44.56 -53.18 6.81
N PRO A 133 -44.71 -52.22 5.87
CA PRO A 133 -44.07 -50.90 5.86
C PRO A 133 -44.25 -50.03 7.09
N GLY A 134 -43.29 -49.13 7.26
CA GLY A 134 -43.61 -47.88 7.93
C GLY A 134 -42.57 -46.79 7.84
N LYS A 135 -41.55 -46.87 6.99
CA LYS A 135 -40.51 -45.85 6.88
C LYS A 135 -40.51 -45.16 5.52
N GLY A 136 -40.27 -43.86 5.51
CA GLY A 136 -40.33 -43.08 4.29
C GLY A 136 -40.09 -41.58 4.49
N ILE A 137 -40.45 -40.82 3.46
CA ILE A 137 -40.41 -39.37 3.42
C ILE A 137 -41.79 -38.83 3.06
N LYS A 138 -42.27 -37.87 3.83
CA LYS A 138 -43.43 -37.05 3.49
C LYS A 138 -43.02 -35.63 3.15
N ILE A 139 -43.71 -35.05 2.18
CA ILE A 139 -43.62 -33.62 1.85
C ILE A 139 -44.98 -32.99 2.10
N PHE A 140 -44.99 -31.81 2.70
CA PHE A 140 -46.21 -31.06 2.97
C PHE A 140 -46.22 -29.71 2.27
N ALA A 141 -47.40 -29.27 1.86
CA ALA A 141 -47.71 -27.91 1.46
C ALA A 141 -48.63 -27.29 2.53
N GLY A 142 -48.06 -26.42 3.37
CA GLY A 142 -48.69 -26.00 4.62
C GLY A 142 -48.92 -27.21 5.54
N ALA A 143 -50.15 -27.42 5.98
CA ALA A 143 -50.55 -28.57 6.80
C ALA A 143 -50.91 -29.83 5.98
N SER A 144 -51.00 -29.72 4.65
CA SER A 144 -51.47 -30.82 3.80
C SER A 144 -50.30 -31.68 3.33
N GLN A 145 -50.36 -32.99 3.58
CA GLN A 145 -49.43 -33.96 2.98
C GLN A 145 -49.70 -34.02 1.47
N VAL A 146 -48.67 -33.77 0.65
CA VAL A 146 -48.78 -33.77 -0.81
C VAL A 146 -47.98 -34.91 -1.46
N ILE A 147 -46.96 -35.42 -0.78
CA ILE A 147 -46.15 -36.55 -1.22
C ILE A 147 -45.94 -37.49 -0.04
N ASP A 148 -46.07 -38.78 -0.28
CA ASP A 148 -45.60 -39.87 0.58
C ASP A 148 -44.73 -40.82 -0.25
N ILE A 149 -43.42 -40.74 -0.03
CA ILE A 149 -42.43 -41.70 -0.53
C ILE A 149 -42.30 -42.77 0.54
N ASN A 150 -42.94 -43.90 0.33
CA ASN A 150 -43.05 -44.97 1.32
C ASN A 150 -42.40 -46.25 0.81
N ASN A 151 -41.60 -46.91 1.64
CA ASN A 151 -41.17 -48.28 1.38
C ASN A 151 -42.36 -49.22 1.61
N ALA A 152 -42.97 -49.74 0.54
CA ALA A 152 -44.25 -50.46 0.57
C ALA A 152 -44.15 -51.98 0.82
N GLY A 153 -43.00 -52.52 1.20
CA GLY A 153 -42.81 -53.94 1.54
C GLY A 153 -41.54 -54.52 0.91
N ASN A 154 -41.41 -55.85 0.84
CA ASN A 154 -40.21 -56.52 0.33
C ASN A 154 -39.82 -56.00 -1.06
N ALA A 155 -38.76 -55.18 -1.11
CA ALA A 155 -38.09 -54.61 -2.27
C ALA A 155 -38.79 -53.50 -3.12
N ASN A 156 -39.89 -52.87 -2.69
CA ASN A 156 -40.52 -51.79 -3.48
C ASN A 156 -40.62 -50.43 -2.74
N ILE A 157 -40.34 -49.33 -3.46
CA ILE A 157 -40.69 -47.97 -3.03
C ILE A 157 -41.93 -47.50 -3.80
N THR A 158 -42.86 -46.86 -3.08
CA THR A 158 -44.05 -46.22 -3.66
C THR A 158 -43.99 -44.71 -3.53
N VAL A 159 -44.60 -44.01 -4.47
CA VAL A 159 -44.91 -42.58 -4.38
C VAL A 159 -46.41 -42.42 -4.41
N ASN A 160 -46.99 -41.92 -3.32
CA ASN A 160 -48.44 -41.79 -3.13
C ASN A 160 -49.19 -43.12 -3.41
N GLY A 161 -48.62 -44.25 -2.97
CA GLY A 161 -49.19 -45.58 -3.15
C GLY A 161 -48.97 -46.23 -4.52
N VAL A 162 -48.39 -45.52 -5.49
CA VAL A 162 -48.04 -46.07 -6.81
C VAL A 162 -46.65 -46.70 -6.75
N ASN A 163 -46.53 -47.96 -7.15
CA ASN A 163 -45.24 -48.66 -7.18
C ASN A 163 -44.30 -47.98 -8.18
N THR A 164 -43.14 -47.54 -7.69
CA THR A 164 -42.07 -47.04 -8.54
C THR A 164 -41.17 -48.22 -8.86
N ALA A 165 -40.83 -48.43 -10.13
CA ALA A 165 -40.11 -49.62 -10.62
C ALA A 165 -38.60 -49.65 -10.20
N PHE A 166 -38.29 -49.33 -8.94
CA PHE A 166 -36.95 -49.25 -8.36
C PHE A 166 -36.91 -50.12 -7.12
N GLY A 167 -35.97 -51.08 -7.10
CA GLY A 167 -35.65 -51.82 -5.88
C GLY A 167 -34.91 -50.93 -4.90
N TYR A 168 -35.12 -51.09 -3.59
CA TYR A 168 -34.27 -50.45 -2.59
C TYR A 168 -33.14 -51.37 -2.14
N GLY A 169 -32.06 -50.81 -1.60
CA GLY A 169 -30.91 -51.58 -1.12
C GLY A 169 -29.88 -50.73 -0.39
N VAL A 170 -28.67 -51.28 -0.22
CA VAL A 170 -27.66 -50.69 0.66
C VAL A 170 -26.86 -49.51 0.08
N ASN A 171 -27.18 -48.94 -1.09
CA ASN A 171 -26.57 -47.65 -1.49
C ASN A 171 -27.60 -46.53 -1.47
N ALA A 172 -27.09 -45.30 -1.38
CA ALA A 172 -27.88 -44.09 -1.42
C ALA A 172 -28.63 -43.91 -2.74
N MET A 173 -29.94 -43.71 -2.62
CA MET A 173 -30.79 -43.17 -3.67
C MET A 173 -30.84 -41.65 -3.56
N THR A 174 -30.87 -40.95 -4.69
CA THR A 174 -31.04 -39.49 -4.71
C THR A 174 -32.46 -39.14 -5.11
N TRP A 175 -33.12 -38.33 -4.29
CA TRP A 175 -34.45 -37.82 -4.54
C TRP A 175 -34.38 -36.33 -4.84
N THR A 176 -35.13 -35.89 -5.85
CA THR A 176 -35.30 -34.49 -6.22
C THR A 176 -36.78 -34.19 -6.41
N ILE A 177 -37.29 -33.19 -5.71
CA ILE A 177 -38.63 -32.64 -5.85
C ILE A 177 -38.49 -31.23 -6.41
N LYS A 178 -38.86 -31.06 -7.68
CA LYS A 178 -38.84 -29.78 -8.37
C LYS A 178 -40.23 -29.17 -8.42
N ARG A 179 -40.38 -27.92 -8.03
CA ARG A 179 -41.64 -27.19 -8.29
C ARG A 179 -41.61 -26.64 -9.71
N ILE A 180 -42.35 -27.24 -10.64
CA ILE A 180 -42.27 -26.84 -12.06
C ILE A 180 -43.22 -25.68 -12.42
N ASN A 181 -44.31 -25.52 -11.67
CA ASN A 181 -45.20 -24.36 -11.74
C ASN A 181 -45.97 -24.20 -10.41
N THR A 182 -47.00 -23.35 -10.39
CA THR A 182 -47.75 -23.04 -9.16
C THR A 182 -48.51 -24.23 -8.59
N THR A 183 -48.85 -25.23 -9.42
CA THR A 183 -49.71 -26.37 -9.07
C THR A 183 -49.08 -27.73 -9.31
N GLN A 184 -47.85 -27.81 -9.83
CA GLN A 184 -47.21 -29.08 -10.17
C GLN A 184 -45.81 -29.21 -9.59
N LEU A 185 -45.53 -30.44 -9.14
CA LEU A 185 -44.21 -30.88 -8.69
C LEU A 185 -43.75 -32.05 -9.56
N THR A 186 -42.49 -32.06 -9.96
CA THR A 186 -41.83 -33.24 -10.53
C THR A 186 -41.02 -33.92 -9.44
N ILE A 187 -41.20 -35.22 -9.28
CA ILE A 187 -40.47 -36.07 -8.36
C ILE A 187 -39.56 -36.95 -9.20
N THR A 188 -38.26 -36.83 -9.00
CA THR A 188 -37.24 -37.62 -9.66
C THR A 188 -36.51 -38.45 -8.61
N ALA A 189 -36.35 -39.75 -8.87
CA ALA A 189 -35.56 -40.64 -8.04
C ALA A 189 -34.50 -41.32 -8.90
N ASN A 190 -33.23 -41.24 -8.50
CA ASN A 190 -32.15 -41.97 -9.17
C ASN A 190 -31.80 -43.20 -8.36
N ASP A 191 -31.63 -44.32 -9.06
CA ASP A 191 -31.34 -45.62 -8.47
C ASP A 191 -29.96 -45.65 -7.78
N ARG A 192 -29.80 -46.66 -6.93
CA ARG A 192 -28.67 -47.01 -6.06
C ARG A 192 -27.30 -46.98 -6.74
N ASP A 193 -27.25 -47.31 -8.03
CA ASP A 193 -26.04 -47.41 -8.86
C ASP A 193 -26.06 -46.43 -10.06
N GLY A 194 -27.06 -45.55 -10.11
CA GLY A 194 -27.28 -44.63 -11.22
C GLY A 194 -27.77 -45.30 -12.51
N SER A 195 -28.13 -46.59 -12.49
CA SER A 195 -28.55 -47.34 -13.68
C SER A 195 -29.96 -47.00 -14.16
N GLY A 196 -30.79 -46.42 -13.29
CA GLY A 196 -32.19 -46.06 -13.60
C GLY A 196 -32.64 -44.75 -12.95
N THR A 197 -33.61 -44.10 -13.58
CA THR A 197 -34.25 -42.88 -13.09
C THR A 197 -35.77 -43.02 -13.15
N TYR A 198 -36.44 -42.77 -12.02
CA TYR A 198 -37.87 -42.55 -11.94
C TYR A 198 -38.17 -41.08 -12.17
N THR A 199 -39.24 -40.77 -12.89
CA THR A 199 -39.79 -39.42 -12.90
C THR A 199 -41.30 -39.47 -12.96
N THR A 200 -41.95 -38.75 -12.06
CA THR A 200 -43.40 -38.53 -12.11
C THR A 200 -43.73 -37.07 -11.81
N THR A 201 -44.85 -36.60 -12.34
CA THR A 201 -45.40 -35.28 -12.03
C THR A 201 -46.70 -35.44 -11.27
N ILE A 202 -46.86 -34.64 -10.21
CA ILE A 202 -48.08 -34.61 -9.40
C ILE A 202 -48.64 -33.19 -9.33
N THR A 203 -49.94 -33.09 -9.08
CA THR A 203 -50.59 -31.81 -8.77
C THR A 203 -50.52 -31.56 -7.27
N ALA A 204 -49.79 -30.52 -6.87
CA ALA A 204 -49.60 -30.14 -5.47
C ALA A 204 -49.24 -28.66 -5.34
N GLY A 205 -49.57 -28.07 -4.17
CA GLY A 205 -49.14 -26.73 -3.80
C GLY A 205 -47.64 -26.68 -3.46
N ALA A 206 -47.17 -25.50 -3.05
CA ALA A 206 -45.77 -25.27 -2.70
C ALA A 206 -45.32 -26.10 -1.48
N PRO A 207 -44.28 -26.95 -1.60
CA PRO A 207 -43.67 -27.60 -0.46
C PRO A 207 -43.18 -26.59 0.59
N THR A 208 -43.50 -26.83 1.86
CA THR A 208 -43.09 -26.01 3.01
C THR A 208 -42.39 -26.82 4.09
N SER A 209 -42.50 -28.14 4.05
CA SER A 209 -41.79 -29.01 4.98
C SER A 209 -41.52 -30.39 4.40
N ILE A 210 -40.49 -31.03 4.95
CA ILE A 210 -40.11 -32.40 4.71
C ILE A 210 -40.10 -33.12 6.05
N GLN A 211 -40.67 -34.33 6.08
CA GLN A 211 -40.69 -35.19 7.24
C GLN A 211 -40.13 -36.56 6.87
N PHE A 212 -39.13 -36.99 7.61
CA PHE A 212 -38.65 -38.37 7.59
C PHE A 212 -39.34 -39.13 8.70
N TYR A 213 -39.78 -40.35 8.41
CA TYR A 213 -40.56 -41.11 9.37
C TYR A 213 -40.18 -42.59 9.41
N ILE A 214 -40.38 -43.19 10.58
CA ILE A 214 -40.41 -44.63 10.82
C ILE A 214 -41.65 -44.91 11.68
N ASN A 215 -42.53 -45.76 11.19
CA ASN A 215 -43.71 -46.31 11.83
C ASN A 215 -43.48 -47.83 11.94
N ARG A 216 -44.01 -48.46 13.00
CA ARG A 216 -44.27 -49.91 13.08
C ARG A 216 -43.20 -50.81 12.41
N GLN A 217 -42.21 -51.26 13.17
CA GLN A 217 -41.44 -52.44 12.80
C GLN A 217 -42.09 -53.62 13.53
N SER A 218 -42.53 -54.68 12.86
CA SER A 218 -43.24 -55.81 13.48
C SER A 218 -42.48 -57.13 13.42
N ASP A 219 -41.35 -57.17 12.74
CA ASP A 219 -40.46 -58.33 12.74
C ASP A 219 -39.43 -58.21 13.87
N ASN A 220 -39.26 -59.27 14.66
CA ASN A 220 -38.39 -59.30 15.83
C ASN A 220 -36.87 -59.32 15.52
N ASN A 221 -36.43 -58.83 14.36
CA ASN A 221 -35.08 -59.06 13.83
C ASN A 221 -34.22 -57.79 13.62
N GLY A 222 -34.09 -56.96 14.68
CA GLY A 222 -32.99 -56.02 14.95
C GLY A 222 -32.27 -55.28 13.79
N ASN A 223 -32.31 -53.95 13.86
CA ASN A 223 -31.54 -52.93 13.11
C ASN A 223 -31.87 -52.68 11.63
N ARG A 224 -32.85 -51.78 11.43
CA ARG A 224 -33.33 -51.25 10.14
C ARG A 224 -33.31 -49.73 10.12
N GLU A 225 -32.14 -49.15 10.34
CA GLU A 225 -31.96 -47.71 10.50
C GLU A 225 -31.85 -47.05 9.11
N PRO A 226 -32.82 -46.21 8.69
CA PRO A 226 -32.63 -45.36 7.53
C PRO A 226 -31.68 -44.22 7.85
N PHE A 227 -30.86 -43.87 6.86
CA PHE A 227 -30.01 -42.69 6.89
C PHE A 227 -30.42 -41.71 5.81
N PHE A 228 -30.22 -40.44 6.09
CA PHE A 228 -30.48 -39.35 5.16
C PHE A 228 -29.33 -38.35 5.21
N ASN A 229 -28.96 -37.78 4.06
CA ASN A 229 -27.95 -36.72 3.95
C ASN A 229 -28.19 -35.83 2.72
N ASP A 230 -27.33 -34.84 2.51
CA ASP A 230 -27.31 -33.92 1.37
C ASP A 230 -28.65 -33.23 1.14
N LEU A 231 -29.41 -32.92 2.21
CA LEU A 231 -30.67 -32.20 2.12
C LEU A 231 -30.40 -30.77 1.62
N LYS A 232 -30.90 -30.39 0.47
CA LYS A 232 -30.65 -29.07 -0.11
C LYS A 232 -31.86 -28.55 -0.86
N ILE A 233 -32.08 -27.24 -0.77
CA ILE A 233 -32.91 -26.50 -1.72
C ILE A 233 -31.94 -25.83 -2.69
N GLN A 234 -32.13 -26.08 -3.99
CA GLN A 234 -31.40 -25.42 -5.07
C GLN A 234 -32.39 -24.50 -5.80
N PRO A 235 -32.23 -23.17 -5.70
CA PRO A 235 -33.09 -22.27 -6.44
C PRO A 235 -32.82 -22.38 -7.95
N THR A 236 -33.85 -22.32 -8.78
CA THR A 236 -33.67 -22.39 -10.25
C THR A 236 -32.99 -21.14 -10.83
N VAL A 237 -33.09 -20.02 -10.11
CA VAL A 237 -32.36 -18.80 -10.42
C VAL A 237 -31.58 -18.40 -9.19
N LYS A 238 -30.25 -18.31 -9.33
CA LYS A 238 -29.41 -17.76 -8.27
C LYS A 238 -29.73 -16.28 -8.07
N TYR A 239 -29.72 -15.82 -6.83
CA TYR A 239 -29.90 -14.41 -6.53
C TYR A 239 -28.68 -13.61 -6.97
N ASN A 240 -28.92 -12.43 -7.53
CA ASN A 240 -27.84 -11.47 -7.75
C ASN A 240 -27.41 -10.87 -6.41
N GLN A 241 -26.15 -10.45 -6.35
CA GLN A 241 -25.56 -9.86 -5.18
C GLN A 241 -24.62 -8.74 -5.59
N THR A 242 -24.40 -7.82 -4.66
CA THR A 242 -23.57 -6.64 -4.84
C THR A 242 -22.43 -6.63 -3.82
N ILE A 243 -21.33 -5.96 -4.16
CA ILE A 243 -20.21 -5.71 -3.26
C ILE A 243 -20.25 -4.23 -2.84
N THR A 244 -20.18 -3.99 -1.54
CA THR A 244 -19.94 -2.66 -0.97
C THR A 244 -18.47 -2.57 -0.59
N PHE A 245 -17.69 -1.83 -1.38
CA PHE A 245 -16.28 -1.51 -1.12
C PHE A 245 -16.10 0.00 -1.08
N ALA A 246 -16.09 0.54 0.14
CA ALA A 246 -16.11 1.98 0.39
C ALA A 246 -14.76 2.65 0.11
N GLU A 247 -14.84 3.88 -0.38
CA GLU A 247 -13.67 4.77 -0.47
C GLU A 247 -13.22 5.21 0.93
N GLY A 248 -11.94 5.56 1.06
CA GLY A 248 -11.41 6.03 2.34
C GLY A 248 -9.92 6.36 2.31
N ALA A 249 -9.41 6.76 3.48
CA ALA A 249 -8.02 7.17 3.68
C ALA A 249 -6.98 6.08 3.35
N TRP A 250 -7.41 4.85 3.10
CA TRP A 250 -6.52 3.79 2.66
C TRP A 250 -6.05 3.98 1.21
N GLN A 251 -6.76 4.76 0.39
CA GLN A 251 -6.45 4.97 -1.03
C GLN A 251 -5.31 5.97 -1.28
N SER A 252 -4.90 6.71 -0.26
CA SER A 252 -3.72 7.57 -0.30
C SER A 252 -2.77 7.16 0.81
N LYS A 253 -1.58 6.72 0.43
CA LYS A 253 -0.52 6.26 1.30
C LYS A 253 0.79 6.91 0.93
N THR A 254 1.78 6.80 1.81
CA THR A 254 3.16 7.17 1.53
C THR A 254 4.03 5.92 1.63
N TYR A 255 5.09 5.86 0.84
CA TYR A 255 6.08 4.79 0.96
C TYR A 255 6.60 4.68 2.41
N GLY A 256 6.63 3.46 2.93
CA GLY A 256 7.01 3.17 4.31
C GLY A 256 5.88 3.26 5.34
N ASP A 257 4.65 3.59 4.93
CA ASP A 257 3.47 3.41 5.79
C ASP A 257 3.27 1.94 6.16
N ALA A 258 2.71 1.69 7.35
CA ALA A 258 2.44 0.34 7.84
C ALA A 258 1.38 -0.39 6.99
N ASN A 259 1.42 -1.72 7.05
CA ASN A 259 0.40 -2.59 6.45
C ASN A 259 -1.00 -2.21 6.98
N PHE A 260 -2.00 -2.35 6.12
CA PHE A 260 -3.39 -2.02 6.47
C PHE A 260 -4.36 -3.07 5.94
N ASN A 261 -5.53 -3.17 6.57
CA ASN A 261 -6.56 -4.13 6.19
C ASN A 261 -7.66 -3.45 5.37
N LEU A 262 -8.13 -4.17 4.35
CA LEU A 262 -9.29 -3.83 3.56
C LEU A 262 -10.57 -4.38 4.20
N SER A 263 -11.68 -3.69 3.97
CA SER A 263 -13.01 -4.12 4.37
C SER A 263 -13.98 -3.91 3.22
N ALA A 264 -14.69 -4.97 2.87
CA ALA A 264 -15.79 -4.96 1.91
C ALA A 264 -16.82 -6.01 2.33
N THR A 265 -18.08 -5.78 1.99
CA THR A 265 -19.17 -6.71 2.28
C THR A 265 -19.89 -7.10 1.00
N ALA A 266 -20.33 -8.35 0.91
CA ALA A 266 -21.26 -8.80 -0.11
C ALA A 266 -22.69 -8.84 0.45
N SER A 267 -23.69 -8.45 -0.32
CA SER A 267 -25.10 -8.48 0.11
C SER A 267 -25.61 -9.90 0.46
N SER A 268 -24.92 -10.94 -0.01
CA SER A 268 -25.15 -12.36 0.32
C SER A 268 -24.59 -12.80 1.67
N GLY A 269 -23.72 -11.99 2.29
CA GLY A 269 -22.92 -12.38 3.46
C GLY A 269 -21.70 -13.25 3.14
N LEU A 270 -21.42 -13.56 1.87
CA LEU A 270 -20.23 -14.30 1.46
C LEU A 270 -18.95 -13.46 1.63
N THR A 271 -17.84 -14.12 1.96
CA THR A 271 -16.52 -13.47 2.08
C THR A 271 -16.07 -12.89 0.74
N VAL A 272 -15.57 -11.65 0.78
CA VAL A 272 -15.01 -10.94 -0.37
C VAL A 272 -13.50 -11.18 -0.44
N SER A 273 -12.98 -11.44 -1.64
CA SER A 273 -11.54 -11.56 -1.91
C SER A 273 -10.99 -10.26 -2.52
N PHE A 274 -9.72 -9.98 -2.27
CA PHE A 274 -9.05 -8.79 -2.78
C PHE A 274 -7.82 -9.15 -3.63
N ALA A 275 -7.54 -8.34 -4.64
CA ALA A 275 -6.33 -8.46 -5.47
C ALA A 275 -5.81 -7.09 -5.88
N SER A 276 -4.50 -6.96 -6.04
CA SER A 276 -3.83 -5.77 -6.61
C SER A 276 -3.52 -6.03 -8.08
N SER A 277 -3.74 -5.03 -8.95
CA SER A 277 -3.38 -5.12 -10.37
C SER A 277 -1.87 -5.02 -10.62
N ASP A 278 -1.14 -4.36 -9.71
CA ASP A 278 0.31 -4.25 -9.72
C ASP A 278 0.88 -4.63 -8.35
N THR A 279 1.35 -5.88 -8.26
CA THR A 279 1.97 -6.42 -7.05
C THR A 279 3.38 -5.90 -6.80
N SER A 280 3.97 -5.12 -7.72
CA SER A 280 5.23 -4.43 -7.48
C SER A 280 5.03 -3.15 -6.68
N VAL A 281 3.84 -2.52 -6.72
CA VAL A 281 3.46 -1.35 -5.92
C VAL A 281 2.92 -1.77 -4.56
N ALA A 282 1.96 -2.69 -4.53
CA ALA A 282 1.41 -3.24 -3.30
C ALA A 282 0.90 -4.67 -3.49
N THR A 283 1.19 -5.55 -2.54
CA THR A 283 0.67 -6.93 -2.50
C THR A 283 -0.53 -7.03 -1.59
N VAL A 284 -1.40 -8.02 -1.85
CA VAL A 284 -2.57 -8.33 -1.01
C VAL A 284 -2.52 -9.79 -0.59
N SER A 285 -2.57 -10.05 0.71
CA SER A 285 -2.69 -11.40 1.28
C SER A 285 -3.91 -11.44 2.20
N GLY A 286 -4.92 -12.25 1.85
CA GLY A 286 -6.24 -12.18 2.50
C GLY A 286 -6.87 -10.81 2.29
N ASN A 287 -6.98 -10.02 3.35
CA ASN A 287 -7.41 -8.62 3.30
C ASN A 287 -6.32 -7.62 3.70
N THR A 288 -5.08 -8.07 3.95
CA THR A 288 -3.97 -7.21 4.33
C THR A 288 -3.20 -6.75 3.10
N VAL A 289 -3.02 -5.43 2.97
CA VAL A 289 -2.21 -4.78 1.95
C VAL A 289 -0.83 -4.46 2.54
N THR A 290 0.22 -4.77 1.77
CA THR A 290 1.60 -4.38 2.05
C THR A 290 2.10 -3.47 0.94
N ILE A 291 2.61 -2.30 1.33
CA ILE A 291 3.18 -1.31 0.41
C ILE A 291 4.63 -1.68 0.12
N LEU A 292 5.01 -1.66 -1.16
CA LEU A 292 6.36 -2.04 -1.60
C LEU A 292 7.13 -0.89 -2.26
N LYS A 293 6.45 -0.03 -3.03
CA LYS A 293 7.05 1.18 -3.61
C LYS A 293 6.03 2.28 -3.85
N ALA A 294 6.51 3.49 -4.09
CA ALA A 294 5.69 4.58 -4.59
C ALA A 294 5.16 4.29 -6.01
N GLY A 295 3.92 4.68 -6.28
CA GLY A 295 3.22 4.39 -7.53
C GLY A 295 1.71 4.30 -7.34
N THR A 296 1.00 3.86 -8.38
CA THR A 296 -0.44 3.65 -8.33
C THR A 296 -0.77 2.19 -8.70
N THR A 297 -1.77 1.62 -8.04
CA THR A 297 -2.31 0.29 -8.37
C THR A 297 -3.81 0.26 -8.12
N THR A 298 -4.53 -0.62 -8.79
CA THR A 298 -5.96 -0.83 -8.57
C THR A 298 -6.17 -2.05 -7.68
N ILE A 299 -6.91 -1.86 -6.59
CA ILE A 299 -7.39 -2.93 -5.71
C ILE A 299 -8.79 -3.34 -6.16
N THR A 300 -8.94 -4.61 -6.50
CA THR A 300 -10.21 -5.22 -6.92
C THR A 300 -10.79 -6.04 -5.79
N ALA A 301 -12.04 -5.76 -5.42
CA ALA A 301 -12.85 -6.59 -4.53
C ALA A 301 -13.79 -7.47 -5.36
N SER A 302 -13.76 -8.78 -5.13
CA SER A 302 -14.51 -9.78 -5.92
C SER A 302 -15.24 -10.80 -5.04
N GLN A 303 -16.36 -11.32 -5.54
CA GLN A 303 -17.13 -12.39 -4.92
C GLN A 303 -17.73 -13.30 -6.01
N ALA A 304 -17.33 -14.58 -6.02
CA ALA A 304 -17.62 -15.52 -7.10
C ALA A 304 -19.02 -16.16 -7.09
N GLY A 305 -19.82 -15.93 -6.06
CA GLY A 305 -21.09 -16.60 -5.83
C GLY A 305 -20.98 -17.92 -5.09
N ASN A 306 -22.09 -18.64 -5.07
CA ASN A 306 -22.20 -20.03 -4.60
C ASN A 306 -23.42 -20.70 -5.28
N ASN A 307 -23.99 -21.75 -4.68
CA ASN A 307 -25.19 -22.41 -5.22
C ASN A 307 -26.45 -21.54 -5.22
N ASN A 308 -26.50 -20.52 -4.35
CA ASN A 308 -27.67 -19.65 -4.18
C ASN A 308 -27.47 -18.27 -4.82
N TYR A 309 -26.23 -17.83 -5.06
CA TYR A 309 -25.93 -16.49 -5.57
C TYR A 309 -25.02 -16.51 -6.80
N ASN A 310 -25.31 -15.64 -7.78
CA ASN A 310 -24.44 -15.38 -8.94
C ASN A 310 -23.19 -14.60 -8.52
N ALA A 311 -22.08 -14.69 -9.26
CA ALA A 311 -20.92 -13.83 -9.00
C ALA A 311 -21.33 -12.34 -9.00
N ALA A 312 -20.83 -11.58 -8.03
CA ALA A 312 -21.05 -10.15 -7.97
C ALA A 312 -20.17 -9.42 -8.99
N THR A 313 -20.66 -8.32 -9.55
CA THR A 313 -19.80 -7.39 -10.30
C THR A 313 -18.69 -6.89 -9.38
N SER A 314 -17.43 -7.05 -9.81
CA SER A 314 -16.28 -6.64 -9.00
C SER A 314 -16.20 -5.12 -8.87
N VAL A 315 -15.78 -4.64 -7.70
CA VAL A 315 -15.62 -3.21 -7.43
C VAL A 315 -14.13 -2.90 -7.35
N GLN A 316 -13.70 -1.88 -8.10
CA GLN A 316 -12.32 -1.46 -8.22
C GLN A 316 -12.10 -0.12 -7.54
N ARG A 317 -10.95 0.02 -6.87
CA ARG A 317 -10.54 1.26 -6.19
C ARG A 317 -9.04 1.47 -6.40
N THR A 318 -8.65 2.68 -6.75
CA THR A 318 -7.24 3.03 -6.92
C THR A 318 -6.59 3.29 -5.55
N LEU A 319 -5.42 2.70 -5.35
CA LEU A 319 -4.47 3.01 -4.29
C LEU A 319 -3.32 3.82 -4.91
N THR A 320 -3.04 4.98 -4.34
CA THR A 320 -1.89 5.81 -4.67
C THR A 320 -0.93 5.81 -3.49
N VAL A 321 0.32 5.42 -3.76
CA VAL A 321 1.43 5.47 -2.81
C VAL A 321 2.35 6.61 -3.24
N SER A 322 2.34 7.70 -2.50
CA SER A 322 3.22 8.85 -2.71
C SER A 322 4.65 8.52 -2.28
N LYS A 323 5.61 9.20 -2.92
CA LYS A 323 7.01 9.17 -2.46
C LYS A 323 7.14 9.78 -1.08
N LYS A 324 8.07 9.27 -0.28
CA LYS A 324 8.41 9.79 1.03
C LYS A 324 9.44 10.92 0.91
N ASN A 325 9.32 11.94 1.75
CA ASN A 325 10.36 12.97 1.82
C ASN A 325 11.58 12.40 2.59
N PRO A 326 12.80 12.59 2.08
CA PRO A 326 14.00 12.19 2.81
C PRO A 326 14.17 13.07 4.05
N THR A 327 14.86 12.55 5.06
CA THR A 327 15.30 13.32 6.22
C THR A 327 16.78 13.67 6.05
N VAL A 328 17.07 14.92 5.72
CA VAL A 328 18.44 15.44 5.68
C VAL A 328 18.81 15.92 7.07
N SER A 329 19.65 15.17 7.78
CA SER A 329 20.09 15.48 9.15
C SER A 329 21.23 16.50 9.20
N GLY A 330 21.94 16.68 8.09
CA GLY A 330 22.95 17.73 7.94
C GLY A 330 23.21 18.02 6.46
N TRP A 331 23.20 19.30 6.09
CA TRP A 331 23.60 19.75 4.76
C TRP A 331 25.12 19.86 4.67
N PRO A 332 25.73 19.67 3.48
CA PRO A 332 27.17 19.78 3.31
C PRO A 332 27.65 21.21 3.54
N THR A 333 28.95 21.36 3.73
CA THR A 333 29.64 22.66 3.73
C THR A 333 30.34 22.85 2.38
N ALA A 334 30.26 24.06 1.83
CA ALA A 334 30.94 24.42 0.59
C ALA A 334 32.37 24.90 0.85
N THR A 335 33.32 24.54 -0.03
CA THR A 335 34.65 25.16 -0.04
C THR A 335 34.59 26.55 -0.68
N ALA A 336 35.43 27.49 -0.24
CA ALA A 336 35.49 28.80 -0.86
C ALA A 336 35.91 28.73 -2.34
N ILE A 337 35.47 29.70 -3.12
CA ILE A 337 35.86 29.94 -4.52
C ILE A 337 36.39 31.38 -4.66
N THR A 338 37.01 31.71 -5.78
CA THR A 338 37.43 33.07 -6.13
C THR A 338 36.43 33.69 -7.11
N LEU A 339 36.22 35.00 -7.05
CA LEU A 339 35.40 35.74 -8.03
C LEU A 339 35.85 35.40 -9.47
N GLY A 340 34.90 35.17 -10.36
CA GLY A 340 35.14 34.62 -11.71
C GLY A 340 34.96 33.09 -11.81
N GLN A 341 34.87 32.38 -10.68
CA GLN A 341 34.58 30.93 -10.66
C GLN A 341 33.09 30.65 -10.52
N THR A 342 32.68 29.46 -10.97
CA THR A 342 31.30 28.98 -10.86
C THR A 342 31.08 28.21 -9.57
N LEU A 343 29.81 27.97 -9.21
CA LEU A 343 29.48 27.09 -8.08
C LEU A 343 30.05 25.67 -8.26
N SER A 344 30.25 25.20 -9.49
CA SER A 344 30.84 23.89 -9.76
C SER A 344 32.31 23.76 -9.32
N ASP A 345 33.01 24.88 -9.17
CA ASP A 345 34.38 24.93 -8.63
C ASP A 345 34.40 24.78 -7.11
N SER A 346 33.26 25.01 -6.44
CA SER A 346 33.10 24.77 -5.00
C SER A 346 32.76 23.30 -4.72
N SER A 347 33.63 22.65 -3.95
CA SER A 347 33.39 21.29 -3.45
C SER A 347 32.42 21.29 -2.28
N LEU A 348 31.38 20.47 -2.36
CA LEU A 348 30.46 20.18 -1.24
C LEU A 348 31.02 19.02 -0.41
N VAL A 349 31.35 19.29 0.86
CA VAL A 349 31.98 18.32 1.76
C VAL A 349 31.06 18.00 2.93
N GLY A 350 30.95 16.71 3.27
CA GLY A 350 30.10 16.22 4.35
C GLY A 350 28.63 16.07 3.96
N GLY A 351 27.74 16.37 4.91
CA GLY A 351 26.30 16.12 4.77
C GLY A 351 25.90 14.70 5.16
N SER A 352 24.67 14.55 5.64
CA SER A 352 24.11 13.27 6.06
C SER A 352 22.58 13.26 5.93
N SER A 353 22.04 12.14 5.45
CA SER A 353 20.63 11.97 5.17
C SER A 353 20.18 10.53 5.35
N THR A 354 18.87 10.36 5.55
CA THR A 354 18.19 9.07 5.45
C THR A 354 17.01 9.18 4.48
N PRO A 355 16.95 8.36 3.40
CA PRO A 355 17.96 7.40 2.95
C PRO A 355 19.26 8.07 2.45
N ALA A 356 20.27 7.25 2.16
CA ALA A 356 21.52 7.73 1.57
C ALA A 356 21.32 8.28 0.15
N GLY A 357 22.16 9.23 -0.25
CA GLY A 357 22.09 9.88 -1.56
C GLY A 357 23.29 10.78 -1.80
N SER A 358 23.13 11.76 -2.69
CA SER A 358 24.17 12.70 -3.10
C SER A 358 23.69 14.14 -2.97
N PHE A 359 24.63 15.06 -2.76
CA PHE A 359 24.40 16.50 -2.76
C PHE A 359 25.08 17.13 -3.99
N ALA A 360 24.40 18.06 -4.64
CA ALA A 360 24.95 18.83 -5.75
C ALA A 360 24.38 20.25 -5.73
N TRP A 361 25.14 21.23 -6.24
CA TRP A 361 24.60 22.56 -6.49
C TRP A 361 23.41 22.50 -7.44
N THR A 362 22.34 23.22 -7.12
CA THR A 362 21.13 23.25 -7.95
C THR A 362 21.39 23.94 -9.30
N ASN A 363 22.26 24.95 -9.31
CA ASN A 363 22.71 25.63 -10.53
C ASN A 363 24.25 25.69 -10.58
N PRO A 364 24.94 24.60 -10.95
CA PRO A 364 26.39 24.50 -10.85
C PRO A 364 27.15 25.50 -11.74
N SER A 365 26.54 25.97 -12.84
CA SER A 365 27.16 26.94 -13.75
C SER A 365 26.94 28.40 -13.34
N TYR A 366 26.31 28.67 -12.19
CA TYR A 366 26.15 30.04 -11.71
C TYR A 366 27.50 30.60 -11.26
N GLU A 367 27.82 31.81 -11.69
CA GLU A 367 29.01 32.57 -11.32
C GLU A 367 28.59 33.74 -10.42
N PRO A 368 29.01 33.77 -9.14
CA PRO A 368 28.77 34.92 -8.28
C PRO A 368 29.42 36.20 -8.82
N THR A 369 28.69 37.31 -8.76
CA THR A 369 29.15 38.61 -9.29
C THR A 369 29.84 39.50 -8.27
N GLU A 370 29.79 39.13 -6.98
CA GLU A 370 30.36 39.90 -5.88
C GLU A 370 31.12 38.96 -4.93
N ALA A 371 32.23 39.45 -4.38
CA ALA A 371 32.95 38.77 -3.31
C ALA A 371 32.19 38.89 -1.98
N GLY A 372 32.46 37.95 -1.06
CA GLY A 372 31.82 37.89 0.25
C GLY A 372 31.19 36.53 0.53
N THR A 373 30.35 36.45 1.57
CA THR A 373 29.64 35.21 1.92
C THR A 373 28.16 35.31 1.57
N ALA A 374 27.68 34.38 0.75
CA ALA A 374 26.29 34.29 0.33
C ALA A 374 25.81 32.83 0.36
N SER A 375 24.50 32.62 0.36
CA SER A 375 23.91 31.28 0.40
C SER A 375 23.38 30.88 -0.98
N TYR A 376 23.67 29.65 -1.40
CA TYR A 376 23.24 29.10 -2.68
C TYR A 376 22.57 27.74 -2.51
N SER A 377 21.61 27.44 -3.39
CA SER A 377 20.79 26.23 -3.28
C SER A 377 21.57 24.96 -3.63
N VAL A 378 21.50 23.98 -2.73
CA VAL A 378 21.98 22.60 -2.92
C VAL A 378 20.79 21.65 -2.99
N THR A 379 20.81 20.75 -3.96
CA THR A 379 19.85 19.66 -4.10
C THR A 379 20.41 18.37 -3.54
N PHE A 380 19.68 17.75 -2.61
CA PHE A 380 19.88 16.38 -2.19
C PHE A 380 19.04 15.42 -3.05
N THR A 381 19.72 14.43 -3.65
CA THR A 381 19.09 13.37 -4.44
C THR A 381 19.31 12.01 -3.76
N PRO A 382 18.25 11.39 -3.22
CA PRO A 382 18.32 10.01 -2.70
C PRO A 382 18.82 9.03 -3.75
N THR A 383 19.52 7.97 -3.32
CA THR A 383 19.87 6.84 -4.21
C THR A 383 18.60 6.11 -4.67
N ASP A 384 17.63 5.94 -3.76
CA ASP A 384 16.29 5.44 -4.08
C ASP A 384 15.39 6.57 -4.55
N THR A 385 15.54 6.94 -5.82
CA THR A 385 14.69 7.96 -6.47
C THR A 385 13.29 7.46 -6.80
N VAL A 386 13.03 6.15 -6.71
CA VAL A 386 11.71 5.57 -6.95
C VAL A 386 10.78 5.90 -5.79
N ASN A 387 11.27 5.74 -4.56
CA ASN A 387 10.44 5.87 -3.37
C ASN A 387 10.58 7.20 -2.62
N TYR A 388 11.63 7.97 -2.89
CA TYR A 388 11.89 9.22 -2.19
C TYR A 388 11.92 10.43 -3.13
N ASN A 389 11.43 11.55 -2.61
CA ASN A 389 11.55 12.86 -3.25
C ASN A 389 12.97 13.42 -3.07
N THR A 390 13.35 14.40 -3.89
CA THR A 390 14.54 15.22 -3.62
C THR A 390 14.24 16.22 -2.50
N ALA A 391 15.29 16.77 -1.89
CA ALA A 391 15.19 17.89 -0.97
C ALA A 391 16.13 19.01 -1.43
N GLN A 392 15.84 20.25 -1.06
CA GLN A 392 16.67 21.41 -1.34
C GLN A 392 16.82 22.27 -0.09
N ASN A 393 17.98 22.90 0.05
CA ASN A 393 18.26 23.91 1.07
C ASN A 393 19.44 24.76 0.62
N ASP A 394 19.56 25.96 1.17
CA ASP A 394 20.69 26.83 0.87
C ASP A 394 21.88 26.54 1.79
N VAL A 395 23.07 26.56 1.20
CA VAL A 395 24.36 26.36 1.89
C VAL A 395 25.20 27.63 1.70
N SER A 396 25.85 28.07 2.77
CA SER A 396 26.74 29.22 2.77
C SER A 396 28.02 28.92 1.97
N LEU A 397 28.41 29.84 1.11
CA LEU A 397 29.63 29.83 0.29
C LEU A 397 30.35 31.16 0.47
N THR A 398 31.67 31.10 0.63
CA THR A 398 32.54 32.28 0.61
C THR A 398 33.17 32.41 -0.79
N VAL A 399 33.02 33.59 -1.37
CA VAL A 399 33.64 34.03 -2.62
C VAL A 399 34.75 35.03 -2.26
N ASN A 400 36.00 34.66 -2.50
CA ASN A 400 37.16 35.51 -2.26
C ASN A 400 37.32 36.51 -3.42
N GLU A 401 37.86 37.68 -3.13
CA GLU A 401 38.29 38.63 -4.16
C GLU A 401 39.43 38.05 -5.00
N VAL A 402 39.58 38.52 -6.24
CA VAL A 402 40.75 38.23 -7.06
C VAL A 402 41.95 38.93 -6.43
N GLU A 403 42.98 38.18 -6.07
CA GLU A 403 44.24 38.75 -5.58
C GLU A 403 45.00 39.37 -6.77
N LYS A 404 44.99 40.71 -6.84
CA LYS A 404 45.74 41.46 -7.84
C LYS A 404 47.22 41.49 -7.51
N GLN A 405 48.06 41.38 -8.54
CA GLN A 405 49.51 41.50 -8.41
C GLN A 405 49.95 42.96 -8.50
N ASP A 406 51.03 43.32 -7.82
CA ASP A 406 51.64 44.63 -7.99
C ASP A 406 52.54 44.63 -9.25
N PRO A 407 52.35 45.56 -10.20
CA PRO A 407 53.22 45.66 -11.36
C PRO A 407 54.61 46.13 -10.94
N VAL A 408 55.64 45.58 -11.57
CA VAL A 408 57.03 45.99 -11.40
C VAL A 408 57.36 47.04 -12.44
N ILE A 409 57.62 48.27 -11.98
CA ILE A 409 58.01 49.38 -12.85
C ILE A 409 59.53 49.41 -12.99
N ASP A 410 60.02 49.01 -14.16
CA ASP A 410 61.45 48.99 -14.46
C ASP A 410 62.01 50.41 -14.61
N THR A 411 61.24 51.30 -15.22
CA THR A 411 61.65 52.70 -15.44
C THR A 411 60.42 53.61 -15.44
N TRP A 412 60.45 54.68 -14.66
CA TRP A 412 59.40 55.71 -14.67
C TRP A 412 59.61 56.70 -15.84
N PRO A 413 58.53 57.28 -16.41
CA PRO A 413 58.61 58.16 -17.56
C PRO A 413 59.32 59.48 -17.21
N THR A 414 59.71 60.21 -18.25
CA THR A 414 60.22 61.58 -18.14
C THR A 414 59.17 62.58 -18.59
N SER A 415 59.18 63.78 -18.00
CA SER A 415 58.25 64.86 -18.35
C SER A 415 58.87 65.85 -19.33
N SER A 416 58.06 66.40 -20.24
CA SER A 416 58.44 67.59 -21.01
C SER A 416 58.33 68.85 -20.15
N ALA A 417 59.16 69.87 -20.41
CA ALA A 417 59.04 71.13 -19.71
C ALA A 417 57.71 71.84 -20.03
N ILE A 418 57.16 72.57 -19.06
CA ILE A 418 56.02 73.47 -19.25
C ILE A 418 56.45 74.92 -19.02
N THR A 419 55.60 75.87 -19.42
CA THR A 419 55.83 77.30 -19.15
C THR A 419 55.03 77.73 -17.92
N TYR A 420 55.58 78.64 -17.11
CA TYR A 420 54.92 79.18 -15.91
C TYR A 420 53.46 79.59 -16.17
N GLY A 421 52.55 79.10 -15.32
CA GLY A 421 51.11 79.33 -15.44
C GLY A 421 50.35 78.20 -16.17
N GLN A 422 51.05 77.24 -16.78
CA GLN A 422 50.42 76.02 -17.33
C GLN A 422 50.26 74.92 -16.28
N THR A 423 49.29 74.03 -16.49
CA THR A 423 49.07 72.85 -15.65
C THR A 423 49.92 71.66 -16.12
N LEU A 424 49.99 70.61 -15.29
CA LEU A 424 50.65 69.34 -15.66
C LEU A 424 50.04 68.67 -16.90
N ALA A 425 48.76 68.93 -17.23
CA ALA A 425 48.15 68.48 -18.49
C ALA A 425 48.90 68.97 -19.74
N SER A 426 49.67 70.06 -19.64
CA SER A 426 50.50 70.57 -20.74
C SER A 426 51.87 69.89 -20.82
N SER A 427 52.22 69.06 -19.84
CA SER A 427 53.45 68.26 -19.82
C SER A 427 53.18 66.85 -20.35
N THR A 428 53.81 66.49 -21.46
CA THR A 428 53.81 65.10 -21.96
C THR A 428 54.73 64.23 -21.12
N LEU A 429 54.22 63.09 -20.65
CA LEU A 429 55.04 61.99 -20.12
C LEU A 429 55.52 61.11 -21.28
N SER A 430 56.81 60.80 -21.33
CA SER A 430 57.42 60.01 -22.41
C SER A 430 58.45 59.01 -21.90
N GLY A 431 58.50 57.84 -22.55
CA GLY A 431 59.27 56.69 -22.09
C GLY A 431 58.56 55.95 -20.95
N GLY A 432 59.35 55.29 -20.11
CA GLY A 432 58.86 54.41 -19.05
C GLY A 432 58.59 52.98 -19.54
N SER A 433 58.72 52.01 -18.63
CA SER A 433 58.44 50.60 -18.91
C SER A 433 58.10 49.86 -17.62
N ALA A 434 57.26 48.85 -17.75
CA ALA A 434 56.86 47.94 -16.69
C ALA A 434 56.92 46.49 -17.19
N ASN A 435 56.84 45.52 -16.27
CA ASN A 435 56.75 44.11 -16.59
C ASN A 435 55.41 43.70 -17.24
N VAL A 436 54.44 44.61 -17.29
CA VAL A 436 53.12 44.44 -17.89
C VAL A 436 52.77 45.64 -18.77
N ASP A 437 51.93 45.42 -19.77
CA ASP A 437 51.42 46.48 -20.63
C ASP A 437 50.54 47.45 -19.83
N GLY A 438 50.60 48.73 -20.19
CA GLY A 438 49.91 49.80 -19.48
C GLY A 438 50.41 51.18 -19.91
N HIS A 439 49.92 52.21 -19.23
CA HIS A 439 50.24 53.61 -19.53
C HIS A 439 50.49 54.43 -18.26
N PHE A 440 51.20 55.54 -18.43
CA PHE A 440 51.53 56.47 -17.35
C PHE A 440 50.77 57.78 -17.52
N GLU A 441 50.17 58.27 -16.44
CA GLU A 441 49.48 59.55 -16.39
C GLU A 441 49.88 60.35 -15.15
N TRP A 442 49.75 61.68 -15.20
CA TRP A 442 49.84 62.49 -13.99
C TRP A 442 48.66 62.13 -13.08
N SER A 443 48.92 61.86 -11.80
CA SER A 443 47.86 61.50 -10.85
C SER A 443 46.86 62.65 -10.64
N ASP A 444 47.30 63.89 -10.83
CA ASP A 444 46.47 65.10 -10.91
C ASP A 444 47.10 66.07 -11.93
N ASP A 445 46.53 66.13 -13.12
CA ASP A 445 47.01 66.95 -14.22
C ASP A 445 46.60 68.44 -14.12
N THR A 446 45.78 68.80 -13.13
CA THR A 446 45.28 70.16 -12.90
C THR A 446 46.26 71.03 -12.11
N ILE A 447 47.28 70.43 -11.51
CA ILE A 447 48.30 71.11 -10.73
C ILE A 447 49.06 72.12 -11.62
N VAL A 448 49.23 73.34 -11.13
CA VAL A 448 50.05 74.41 -11.74
C VAL A 448 51.38 74.51 -10.98
N PRO A 449 52.43 73.77 -11.36
CA PRO A 449 53.70 73.82 -10.66
C PRO A 449 54.42 75.14 -10.92
N VAL A 450 55.21 75.58 -9.93
CA VAL A 450 56.07 76.76 -10.01
C VAL A 450 57.53 76.33 -10.09
N VAL A 451 58.43 77.28 -10.41
CA VAL A 451 59.87 76.99 -10.44
C VAL A 451 60.33 76.48 -9.07
N GLY A 452 60.95 75.29 -9.05
CA GLY A 452 61.39 74.63 -7.82
C GLY A 452 60.32 73.78 -7.13
N SER A 453 59.15 73.57 -7.74
CA SER A 453 58.17 72.58 -7.27
C SER A 453 58.82 71.20 -7.09
N PRO A 454 58.41 70.43 -6.06
CA PRO A 454 58.86 69.05 -5.90
C PRO A 454 58.42 68.18 -7.09
N ALA A 455 58.99 66.98 -7.19
CA ALA A 455 58.52 65.98 -8.15
C ALA A 455 57.02 65.70 -7.96
N GLN A 456 56.31 65.52 -9.06
CA GLN A 456 54.85 65.42 -9.11
C GLN A 456 54.42 63.96 -9.31
N SER A 457 53.25 63.61 -8.80
CA SER A 457 52.77 62.22 -8.76
C SER A 457 52.39 61.72 -10.16
N VAL A 458 52.90 60.55 -10.53
CA VAL A 458 52.58 59.81 -11.76
C VAL A 458 52.05 58.44 -11.37
N THR A 459 50.90 58.07 -11.94
CA THR A 459 50.29 56.75 -11.78
C THR A 459 50.53 55.92 -13.02
N PHE A 460 50.94 54.67 -12.85
CA PHE A 460 50.91 53.65 -13.88
C PHE A 460 49.61 52.87 -13.79
N TYR A 461 48.90 52.77 -14.91
CA TYR A 461 47.69 52.00 -15.09
C TYR A 461 48.00 50.81 -15.99
N PRO A 462 48.07 49.58 -15.45
CA PRO A 462 48.12 48.38 -16.26
C PRO A 462 46.92 48.30 -17.20
N ASP A 463 47.11 47.76 -18.41
CA ASP A 463 46.00 47.52 -19.34
C ASP A 463 45.08 46.39 -18.84
N ASP A 464 45.61 45.43 -18.07
CA ASP A 464 44.88 44.40 -17.35
C ASP A 464 44.69 44.82 -15.88
N ASP A 465 43.66 45.63 -15.65
CA ASP A 465 43.32 46.16 -14.33
C ASP A 465 42.58 45.14 -13.45
N GLU A 466 42.16 43.98 -13.99
CA GLU A 466 41.59 42.87 -13.23
C GLU A 466 42.69 42.04 -12.53
N ALA A 467 43.83 41.86 -13.18
CA ALA A 467 44.95 41.07 -12.65
C ALA A 467 45.99 41.88 -11.88
N TYR A 468 46.12 43.20 -12.13
CA TYR A 468 47.17 44.03 -11.54
C TYR A 468 46.65 45.28 -10.83
N ASN A 469 47.32 45.66 -9.74
CA ASN A 469 47.11 46.94 -9.06
C ASN A 469 47.76 48.10 -9.84
N THR A 470 47.37 49.34 -9.55
CA THR A 470 48.11 50.51 -10.05
C THR A 470 49.39 50.72 -9.24
N ALA A 471 50.41 51.30 -9.88
CA ALA A 471 51.63 51.73 -9.18
C ALA A 471 51.76 53.25 -9.24
N ILE A 472 52.28 53.87 -8.17
CA ILE A 472 52.41 55.33 -8.08
C ILE A 472 53.84 55.69 -7.67
N SER A 473 54.41 56.71 -8.31
CA SER A 473 55.67 57.33 -7.91
C SER A 473 55.69 58.81 -8.29
N THR A 474 56.84 59.47 -8.24
CA THR A 474 56.98 60.88 -8.59
C THR A 474 57.98 61.11 -9.71
N VAL A 475 57.66 62.03 -10.62
CA VAL A 475 58.50 62.45 -11.75
C VAL A 475 58.77 63.95 -11.65
N ALA A 476 60.03 64.35 -11.82
CA ALA A 476 60.41 65.77 -11.80
C ALA A 476 59.79 66.53 -12.98
N ILE A 477 59.44 67.81 -12.78
CA ILE A 477 58.90 68.70 -13.83
C ILE A 477 59.76 69.95 -13.94
N THR A 478 60.09 70.35 -15.17
CA THR A 478 60.79 71.60 -15.44
C THR A 478 59.78 72.69 -15.81
N VAL A 479 59.78 73.81 -15.08
CA VAL A 479 58.93 74.98 -15.35
C VAL A 479 59.78 76.12 -15.90
N ASN A 480 59.64 76.40 -17.19
CA ASN A 480 60.29 77.51 -17.87
C ASN A 480 59.63 78.85 -17.51
N LYS A 481 60.42 79.92 -17.50
CA LYS A 481 59.88 81.28 -17.33
C LYS A 481 58.95 81.61 -18.51
N ALA A 482 57.81 82.23 -18.23
CA ALA A 482 56.97 82.81 -19.25
C ALA A 482 57.59 84.12 -19.76
N ASP A 483 57.48 84.37 -21.07
CA ASP A 483 57.85 85.66 -21.64
C ASP A 483 56.88 86.74 -21.14
N PRO A 484 57.37 87.86 -20.58
CA PRO A 484 56.50 88.95 -20.18
C PRO A 484 55.92 89.62 -21.43
N SER A 485 54.61 89.75 -21.49
CA SER A 485 53.93 90.51 -22.56
C SER A 485 53.78 91.96 -22.11
N VAL A 486 54.40 92.89 -22.83
CA VAL A 486 54.25 94.34 -22.59
C VAL A 486 53.03 94.84 -23.35
N THR A 487 51.97 95.17 -22.61
CA THR A 487 50.71 95.67 -23.17
C THR A 487 50.79 97.16 -23.53
N THR A 488 51.53 97.93 -22.74
CA THR A 488 51.80 99.34 -22.99
C THR A 488 53.26 99.63 -22.65
N TRP A 489 54.05 100.09 -23.62
CA TRP A 489 55.41 100.57 -23.33
C TRP A 489 55.36 101.91 -22.58
N PRO A 490 56.23 102.14 -21.59
CA PRO A 490 56.26 103.40 -20.85
C PRO A 490 56.69 104.55 -21.76
N THR A 491 56.19 105.75 -21.45
CA THR A 491 56.64 106.98 -22.11
C THR A 491 57.74 107.62 -21.28
N ALA A 492 58.83 108.03 -21.94
CA ALA A 492 59.91 108.79 -21.35
C ALA A 492 59.54 110.28 -21.25
N SER A 493 59.78 110.90 -20.09
CA SER A 493 59.68 112.36 -19.95
C SER A 493 60.76 113.09 -20.75
N ALA A 494 60.49 114.31 -21.22
CA ALA A 494 61.49 115.11 -21.93
C ALA A 494 62.70 115.47 -21.05
N ILE A 495 63.90 115.50 -21.65
CA ILE A 495 65.13 115.99 -21.02
C ILE A 495 65.68 117.21 -21.77
N THR A 496 66.40 118.08 -21.06
CA THR A 496 67.06 119.26 -21.62
C THR A 496 68.48 118.94 -22.09
N TYR A 497 68.95 119.63 -23.13
CA TYR A 497 70.32 119.49 -23.66
C TYR A 497 71.37 119.60 -22.54
N GLY A 498 72.24 118.58 -22.45
CA GLY A 498 73.25 118.44 -21.39
C GLY A 498 72.87 117.47 -20.26
N GLN A 499 71.63 116.98 -20.20
CA GLN A 499 71.22 115.94 -19.24
C GLN A 499 71.47 114.52 -19.76
N THR A 500 71.61 113.56 -18.84
CA THR A 500 71.74 112.13 -19.17
C THR A 500 70.37 111.45 -19.21
N LEU A 501 70.30 110.24 -19.79
CA LEU A 501 69.07 109.44 -19.82
C LEU A 501 68.51 109.12 -18.42
N ALA A 502 69.35 109.09 -17.38
CA ALA A 502 68.92 108.90 -16.00
C ALA A 502 68.03 110.06 -15.47
N SER A 503 68.01 111.21 -16.15
CA SER A 503 67.13 112.34 -15.82
C SER A 503 65.70 112.18 -16.36
N SER A 504 65.44 111.16 -17.19
CA SER A 504 64.10 110.87 -17.71
C SER A 504 63.38 109.87 -16.80
N THR A 505 62.12 110.13 -16.47
CA THR A 505 61.24 109.17 -15.80
C THR A 505 60.39 108.40 -16.82
N LEU A 506 60.27 107.10 -16.62
CA LEU A 506 59.38 106.23 -17.39
C LEU A 506 58.02 106.14 -16.67
N SER A 507 56.93 106.47 -17.37
CA SER A 507 55.57 106.41 -16.80
C SER A 507 54.55 105.82 -17.78
N GLY A 508 53.49 105.20 -17.25
CA GLY A 508 52.36 104.67 -18.04
C GLY A 508 52.56 103.28 -18.68
N GLY A 509 53.67 102.58 -18.41
CA GLY A 509 53.89 101.23 -18.93
C GLY A 509 53.11 100.15 -18.17
N SER A 510 52.69 99.09 -18.87
CA SER A 510 52.06 97.90 -18.29
C SER A 510 52.57 96.62 -18.97
N ALA A 511 52.81 95.58 -18.17
CA ALA A 511 53.22 94.26 -18.63
C ALA A 511 52.50 93.17 -17.84
N THR A 512 52.42 91.97 -18.42
CA THR A 512 51.90 90.76 -17.76
C THR A 512 52.97 89.67 -17.79
N PRO A 513 53.46 89.16 -16.63
CA PRO A 513 53.14 89.62 -15.27
C PRO A 513 53.60 91.07 -15.00
N ALA A 514 53.02 91.72 -13.99
CA ALA A 514 53.41 93.09 -13.62
C ALA A 514 54.91 93.16 -13.27
N GLY A 515 55.59 94.15 -13.82
CA GLY A 515 57.03 94.35 -13.64
C GLY A 515 57.42 95.82 -13.70
N SER A 516 58.70 96.10 -13.52
CA SER A 516 59.25 97.45 -13.65
C SER A 516 59.93 97.64 -15.01
N PHE A 517 59.75 98.82 -15.59
CA PHE A 517 60.53 99.28 -16.73
C PHE A 517 61.69 100.14 -16.20
N ALA A 518 62.90 99.92 -16.71
CA ALA A 518 64.11 100.60 -16.28
C ALA A 518 64.86 101.18 -17.47
#